data_AF-A0A4P8ISA0-F1
#
_entry.id   AF-A0A4P8ISA0-F1
#
_cell.length_a   1.000
_cell.length_b   1.000
_cell.length_c   1.000
_cell.angle_alpha   90.00
_cell.angle_beta   90.00
_cell.angle_gamma   90.00
#
_symmetry.space_group_name_H-M   'P 1'
#
loop_
_entity.id
_entity.type
_entity.pdbx_description
1 polymer ?
#
loop_
_entity_poly.entity_id
_entity_poly.type
_entity_poly.pdbx_seq_one_letter_code
_entity_poly.pdbx_strand_id
1 'polypeptide(L)'
;MFDAEIAATLLNRWIGQSSTTDLETYLDLLREGNLEFFRQSGRVVEAVDGGTFHVESLVFVDGSRTLRVKAPDLAPHWTRWTAVEPPQAFNPDAVESRLPFTSC
;
A
#
# COMPACT_ATOMS: atom_id res chain seq x y z
N MET A 1 11.56 4.06 -5.93
CA MET A 1 10.39 3.27 -6.39
C MET A 1 10.63 1.76 -6.38
N PHE A 2 11.82 1.27 -6.73
CA PHE A 2 12.10 -0.17 -6.83
C PHE A 2 11.84 -0.96 -5.54
N ASP A 3 12.13 -0.40 -4.37
CA ASP A 3 12.00 -1.11 -3.08
C ASP A 3 10.55 -1.58 -2.80
N ALA A 4 9.56 -0.73 -3.11
CA ALA A 4 8.15 -1.06 -2.93
C ALA A 4 7.68 -2.16 -3.91
N GLU A 5 8.15 -2.14 -5.16
CA GLU A 5 7.84 -3.15 -6.17
C GLU A 5 8.51 -4.50 -5.86
N ILE A 6 9.76 -4.46 -5.40
CA ILE A 6 10.50 -5.64 -4.93
C ILE A 6 9.74 -6.24 -3.75
N ALA A 7 9.40 -5.45 -2.74
CA ALA A 7 8.62 -5.90 -1.59
C ALA A 7 7.26 -6.46 -2.01
N ALA A 8 6.53 -5.79 -2.90
CA ALA A 8 5.23 -6.26 -3.40
C ALA A 8 5.34 -7.62 -4.09
N THR A 9 6.35 -7.79 -4.95
CA THR A 9 6.59 -9.03 -5.69
C THR A 9 6.95 -10.17 -4.75
N LEU A 10 7.85 -9.90 -3.81
CA LEU A 10 8.25 -10.82 -2.75
C LEU A 10 7.03 -11.25 -1.93
N LEU A 11 6.27 -10.29 -1.39
CA LEU A 11 5.07 -10.55 -0.59
C LEU A 11 4.01 -11.34 -1.38
N ASN A 12 3.78 -11.01 -2.65
CA ASN A 12 2.83 -11.72 -3.51
C ASN A 12 3.26 -13.16 -3.81
N ARG A 13 4.57 -13.39 -4.02
CA ARG A 13 5.12 -14.74 -4.17
C ARG A 13 4.89 -15.56 -2.91
N TRP A 14 5.08 -14.96 -1.74
CA TRP A 14 4.92 -15.65 -0.47
C TRP A 14 3.46 -15.98 -0.13
N ILE A 15 2.51 -15.08 -0.43
CA ILE A 15 1.06 -15.34 -0.29
C ILE A 15 0.64 -16.57 -1.11
N GLY A 16 1.26 -16.77 -2.29
CA GLY A 16 1.00 -17.95 -3.12
C GLY A 16 1.58 -19.25 -2.59
N GLN A 17 2.54 -19.20 -1.66
CA GLN A 17 3.28 -20.37 -1.16
C GLN A 17 2.93 -20.76 0.28
N SER A 18 2.40 -19.82 1.08
CA SER A 18 2.33 -19.96 2.53
C SER A 18 0.91 -19.65 3.01
N SER A 19 0.20 -20.66 3.50
CA SER A 19 -1.17 -20.52 4.02
C SER A 19 -1.22 -19.95 5.45
N THR A 20 -0.13 -20.00 6.24
CA THR A 20 -0.21 -19.70 7.69
C THR A 20 1.11 -19.26 8.33
N THR A 21 2.11 -18.78 7.58
CA THR A 21 3.35 -18.30 8.24
C THR A 21 3.14 -16.88 8.77
N ASP A 22 3.69 -16.58 9.95
CA ASP A 22 3.62 -15.26 10.57
C ASP A 22 4.18 -14.19 9.62
N LEU A 23 3.34 -13.20 9.29
CA LEU A 23 3.73 -12.04 8.50
C LEU A 23 5.00 -11.38 9.05
N GLU A 24 5.17 -11.39 10.39
CA GLU A 24 6.35 -10.88 11.08
C GLU A 24 7.67 -11.48 10.56
N THR A 25 7.73 -12.81 10.37
CA THR A 25 8.91 -13.49 9.84
C THR A 25 9.25 -13.00 8.44
N TYR A 26 8.23 -12.69 7.65
CA TYR A 26 8.42 -12.17 6.30
C TYR A 26 8.86 -10.71 6.27
N LEU A 27 8.35 -9.89 7.20
CA LEU A 27 8.82 -8.52 7.37
C LEU A 27 10.29 -8.50 7.79
N ASP A 28 10.72 -9.46 8.62
CA ASP A 28 12.12 -9.57 9.01
C ASP A 28 13.01 -9.97 7.82
N LEU A 29 12.54 -10.84 6.91
CA LEU A 29 13.24 -11.14 5.66
C LEU A 29 13.38 -9.92 4.74
N LEU A 30 12.36 -9.07 4.65
CA LEU A 30 12.46 -7.83 3.88
C LEU A 30 13.52 -6.91 4.49
N ARG A 31 13.58 -6.80 5.83
CA ARG A 31 14.60 -6.02 6.54
C ARG A 31 16.00 -6.60 6.34
N GLU A 32 16.14 -7.93 6.34
CA GLU A 32 17.40 -8.62 6.02
C GLU A 32 17.84 -8.34 4.58
N GLY A 33 16.89 -8.24 3.65
CA GLY A 33 17.12 -7.82 2.26
C GLY A 33 17.50 -6.34 2.08
N ASN A 34 17.82 -5.63 3.16
CA ASN A 34 18.14 -4.20 3.18
C ASN A 34 16.98 -3.29 2.75
N LEU A 35 15.74 -3.74 2.92
CA LEU A 35 14.55 -2.93 2.72
C LEU A 35 14.13 -2.33 4.06
N GLU A 36 14.44 -1.07 4.28
CA GLU A 36 13.97 -0.32 5.45
C GLU A 36 12.56 0.21 5.20
N PHE A 37 11.60 -0.17 6.06
CA PHE A 37 10.22 0.26 5.96
C PHE A 37 9.53 0.39 7.32
N PHE A 38 8.47 1.20 7.34
CA PHE A 38 7.56 1.36 8.47
C PHE A 38 6.23 0.69 8.14
N ARG A 39 5.80 -0.23 9.00
CA ARG A 39 4.49 -0.87 8.87
C ARG A 39 3.40 -0.01 9.48
N GLN A 40 2.36 0.25 8.70
CA GLN A 40 1.12 0.87 9.11
C GLN A 40 -0.03 -0.09 8.82
N SER A 41 -0.85 -0.38 9.83
CA SER A 41 -2.10 -1.10 9.65
C SER A 41 -3.25 -0.23 10.13
N GLY A 42 -4.32 -0.22 9.36
CA GLY A 42 -5.51 0.57 9.61
C GLY A 42 -6.74 -0.30 9.45
N ARG A 43 -7.78 0.02 10.22
CA ARG A 43 -9.12 -0.52 10.01
C ARG A 43 -10.00 0.61 9.52
N VAL A 44 -10.53 0.46 8.31
CA VAL A 44 -11.52 1.38 7.76
C VAL A 44 -12.90 0.78 8.07
N VAL A 45 -13.68 1.50 8.87
CA VAL A 45 -15.07 1.16 9.15
C VAL A 45 -15.92 2.17 8.37
N GLU A 46 -16.63 1.73 7.34
CA GLU A 46 -17.61 2.60 6.72
C GLU A 46 -18.82 2.77 7.65
N ALA A 47 -19.26 4.02 7.80
CA ALA A 47 -20.32 4.39 8.75
C ALA A 47 -21.74 4.07 8.24
N VAL A 48 -21.91 3.62 6.98
CA VAL A 48 -23.23 3.51 6.34
C VAL A 48 -23.61 2.07 5.97
N ASP A 49 -22.69 1.23 5.48
CA ASP A 49 -23.01 -0.14 5.00
C ASP A 49 -22.29 -1.29 5.76
N GLY A 50 -21.72 -1.00 6.94
CA GLY A 50 -21.28 -2.04 7.88
C GLY A 50 -20.05 -2.88 7.46
N GLY A 51 -19.46 -2.58 6.30
CA GLY A 51 -18.23 -3.21 5.84
C GLY A 51 -17.03 -2.78 6.68
N THR A 52 -16.34 -3.75 7.29
CA THR A 52 -15.02 -3.54 7.89
C THR A 52 -13.94 -3.92 6.89
N PHE A 53 -13.16 -2.95 6.44
CA PHE A 53 -11.97 -3.19 5.64
C PHE A 53 -10.73 -3.10 6.52
N HIS A 54 -9.79 -4.04 6.36
CA HIS A 54 -8.47 -3.89 6.97
C HIS A 54 -7.49 -3.46 5.89
N VAL A 55 -6.80 -2.37 6.10
CA VAL A 55 -5.75 -1.89 5.19
C VAL A 55 -4.42 -2.12 5.87
N GLU A 56 -3.47 -2.66 5.13
CA GLU A 56 -2.09 -2.81 5.59
C GLU A 56 -1.16 -2.17 4.57
N SER A 57 -0.22 -1.37 5.06
CA SER A 57 0.73 -0.61 4.26
C SER A 57 2.13 -0.65 4.87
N LEU A 58 3.14 -0.77 4.02
CA LEU A 58 4.55 -0.62 4.34
C LEU A 58 5.04 0.64 3.65
N VAL A 59 5.61 1.58 4.41
CA VAL A 59 6.15 2.84 3.89
C VAL A 59 7.67 2.77 3.91
N PHE A 60 8.29 2.87 2.75
CA PHE A 60 9.75 2.81 2.59
C PHE A 60 10.37 4.19 2.76
N VAL A 61 11.68 4.23 3.01
CA VAL A 61 12.45 5.48 3.20
C VAL A 61 12.37 6.41 1.99
N ASP A 62 12.24 5.86 0.79
CA ASP A 62 12.05 6.59 -0.48
C ASP A 62 10.65 7.25 -0.60
N GLY A 63 9.78 7.07 0.39
CA GLY A 63 8.38 7.55 0.37
C GLY A 63 7.44 6.68 -0.46
N SER A 64 7.99 5.74 -1.24
CA SER A 64 7.21 4.66 -1.85
C SER A 64 6.55 3.79 -0.80
N ARG A 65 5.42 3.19 -1.15
CA ARG A 65 4.64 2.38 -0.22
C ARG A 65 4.09 1.15 -0.89
N THR A 66 3.98 0.06 -0.15
CA THR A 66 3.35 -1.17 -0.60
C THR A 66 2.13 -1.39 0.26
N LEU A 67 0.96 -1.62 -0.34
CA LEU A 67 -0.29 -1.79 0.42
C LEU A 67 -1.11 -2.97 -0.05
N ARG A 68 -1.94 -3.49 0.85
CA ARG A 68 -2.97 -4.48 0.58
C ARG A 68 -4.23 -4.16 1.37
N VAL A 69 -5.37 -4.63 0.88
CA VAL A 69 -6.67 -4.43 1.52
C VAL A 69 -7.29 -5.79 1.79
N LYS A 70 -7.87 -5.94 2.97
CA LYS A 70 -8.75 -7.03 3.34
C LYS A 70 -10.18 -6.55 3.17
N ALA A 71 -10.90 -7.15 2.24
CA ALA A 71 -12.32 -6.92 2.08
C ALA A 71 -13.08 -8.19 2.52
N PRO A 72 -14.12 -8.07 3.36
CA PRO A 72 -14.90 -9.22 3.83
C PRO A 72 -15.61 -9.93 2.67
N ASP A 73 -15.96 -9.19 1.61
CA ASP A 73 -16.66 -9.67 0.42
C ASP A 73 -15.77 -10.32 -0.66
N LEU A 74 -14.44 -10.22 -0.57
CA LEU A 74 -13.54 -10.86 -1.54
C LEU A 74 -13.01 -12.20 -1.00
N ALA A 75 -13.03 -13.25 -1.81
CA ALA A 75 -12.25 -14.46 -1.59
C ALA A 75 -11.07 -14.48 -2.59
N PRO A 76 -9.80 -14.63 -2.15
CA PRO A 76 -9.32 -14.71 -0.77
C PRO A 76 -9.42 -13.33 -0.08
N HIS A 77 -9.76 -13.31 1.20
CA HIS A 77 -10.06 -12.11 1.99
C HIS A 77 -9.05 -10.95 1.88
N TRP A 78 -7.82 -11.21 1.44
CA TRP A 78 -6.79 -10.21 1.19
C TRP A 78 -6.51 -10.06 -0.31
N THR A 79 -6.43 -8.81 -0.76
CA THR A 79 -5.88 -8.49 -2.08
C THR A 79 -4.38 -8.77 -2.12
N ARG A 80 -3.84 -8.87 -3.34
CA ARG A 80 -2.40 -8.85 -3.58
C ARG A 80 -1.80 -7.54 -3.07
N TRP A 81 -0.55 -7.59 -2.66
CA TRP A 81 0.24 -6.40 -2.35
C TRP A 81 0.52 -5.64 -3.63
N THR A 82 0.28 -4.34 -3.59
CA THR A 82 0.56 -3.44 -4.70
C THR A 82 1.54 -2.37 -4.24
N ALA A 83 2.56 -2.13 -5.05
CA ALA A 83 3.38 -0.94 -4.89
C ALA A 83 2.57 0.28 -5.33
N VAL A 84 2.67 1.36 -4.57
CA VAL A 84 2.04 2.64 -4.84
C VAL A 84 3.12 3.68 -4.73
N GLU A 85 3.19 4.52 -5.75
CA GLU A 85 4.10 5.65 -5.75
C GLU A 85 3.78 6.59 -4.57
N PRO A 86 4.80 7.27 -4.02
CA PRO A 86 4.53 8.37 -3.10
C PRO A 86 3.54 9.30 -3.80
N PRO A 87 2.50 9.78 -3.11
CA PRO A 87 1.68 10.81 -3.70
C PRO A 87 2.65 11.96 -3.96
N GLN A 88 2.83 12.36 -5.23
CA GLN A 88 3.58 13.57 -5.54
C GLN A 88 3.05 14.62 -4.59
N ALA A 89 3.94 15.22 -3.79
CA ALA A 89 3.58 16.29 -2.89
C ALA A 89 2.66 17.19 -3.69
N PHE A 90 1.41 17.33 -3.23
CA PHE A 90 0.41 18.07 -3.95
C PHE A 90 1.00 19.47 -4.11
N ASN A 91 1.52 19.78 -5.29
CA ASN A 91 2.10 21.07 -5.59
C ASN A 91 0.90 21.95 -5.93
N PRO A 92 0.40 22.79 -4.99
CA PRO A 92 -0.72 23.68 -5.29
C PRO A 92 -0.39 24.60 -6.49
N ASP A 93 0.90 24.87 -6.71
CA ASP A 93 1.44 25.68 -7.80
C ASP A 93 1.21 25.07 -9.20
N ALA A 94 1.15 23.74 -9.30
CA ALA A 94 0.93 23.06 -10.58
C ALA A 94 -0.55 23.12 -11.05
N VAL A 95 -1.47 23.47 -10.14
CA VAL A 95 -2.91 23.57 -10.44
C VAL A 95 -3.28 24.93 -11.05
N GLU A 96 -2.53 25.99 -10.75
CA GLU A 96 -2.83 27.34 -11.27
C GLU A 96 -2.54 27.50 -12.77
N SER A 97 -1.67 26.67 -13.35
CA SER A 97 -1.29 26.81 -14.76
C SER A 97 -2.26 26.15 -15.76
N ARG A 98 -3.37 25.54 -15.30
CA ARG A 98 -4.32 24.81 -16.18
C ARG A 98 -5.74 25.37 -16.23
N LEU A 99 -5.99 26.56 -15.72
CA LEU A 99 -7.26 27.25 -15.95
C LEU A 99 -7.06 28.36 -16.99
N PRO A 100 -7.54 28.19 -18.24
CA PRO A 100 -7.80 29.37 -19.06
C PRO A 100 -8.93 30.13 -18.38
N PHE A 101 -8.60 31.21 -17.69
CA PHE A 101 -9.57 32.22 -17.29
C PHE A 101 -10.20 32.80 -18.55
N THR A 102 -11.28 32.21 -19.05
CA THR A 102 -12.19 32.89 -19.97
C THR A 102 -13.16 33.70 -19.13
N SER A 103 -12.79 34.95 -18.86
CA SER A 103 -13.74 36.01 -18.54
C SER A 103 -14.15 36.67 -19.87
N CYS A 104 -15.43 36.56 -20.22
CA CYS A 104 -16.21 37.49 -21.03
C CYS A 104 -17.67 37.06 -21.02
#